data_AF-A0A0D2ZXZ5-F1
#
_entry.id   AF-A0A0D2ZXZ5-F1
#
_cell.length_a   1.000
_cell.length_b   1.000
_cell.length_c   1.000
_cell.angle_alpha   90.00
_cell.angle_beta   90.00
_cell.angle_gamma   90.00
#
_symmetry.space_group_name_H-M   'P 1'
#
loop_
_entity.id
_entity.type
_entity.pdbx_description
1 polymer ?
#
loop_
_entity_poly.entity_id
_entity_poly.type
_entity_poly.pdbx_seq_one_letter_code
_entity_poly.pdbx_strand_id
1 'polypeptide(L)' 'MAYGNALLEEIMANLLYRFDWKIPDGSKPEELNMEEICQFVVAKKYPLKLVPVTRF' A
#
# COMPACT_ATOMS: atom_id res chain seq x y z
N MET A 1 -11.10 -9.15 -18.52
CA MET A 1 -10.74 -8.07 -17.56
C MET A 1 -11.46 -8.17 -16.21
N ALA A 2 -12.51 -8.97 -16.03
CA ALA A 2 -13.27 -9.01 -14.77
C ALA A 2 -12.50 -9.53 -13.54
N TYR A 3 -11.61 -10.52 -13.70
CA TYR A 3 -10.90 -11.13 -12.56
C TYR A 3 -9.93 -10.16 -11.86
N GLY A 4 -9.22 -9.31 -12.63
CA GLY A 4 -8.26 -8.36 -12.05
C GLY A 4 -8.91 -7.34 -11.14
N ASN A 5 -10.12 -6.88 -11.48
CA ASN A 5 -10.87 -5.92 -10.66
C ASN A 5 -11.36 -6.56 -9.37
N ALA A 6 -11.96 -7.76 -9.46
CA ALA A 6 -12.42 -8.48 -8.28
C ALA A 6 -11.27 -8.76 -7.29
N LEU A 7 -10.09 -9.15 -7.80
CA LEU A 7 -8.90 -9.35 -6.98
C LEU A 7 -8.44 -8.05 -6.31
N LEU A 8 -8.46 -6.93 -7.04
CA LEU A 8 -8.07 -5.63 -6.48
C LEU A 8 -9.04 -5.18 -5.38
N GLU A 9 -10.35 -5.35 -5.60
CA GLU A 9 -11.39 -5.03 -4.60
C GLU A 9 -11.21 -5.85 -3.32
N GLU A 10 -10.95 -7.15 -3.44
CA GLU A 10 -10.71 -8.04 -2.30
C GLU A 10 -9.46 -7.64 -1.51
N ILE A 11 -8.35 -7.35 -2.20
CA ILE A 11 -7.10 -6.90 -1.57
C ILE A 11 -7.32 -5.55 -0.86
N MET A 12 -7.99 -4.59 -1.51
CA MET A 12 -8.25 -3.28 -0.92
C MET A 12 -9.18 -3.39 0.30
N ALA A 13 -10.22 -4.22 0.25
CA ALA A 13 -11.09 -4.46 1.39
C ALA A 13 -10.31 -5.02 2.59
N ASN A 14 -9.43 -6.01 2.35
CA ASN A 14 -8.59 -6.59 3.40
C ASN A 14 -7.60 -5.58 4.01
N LEU A 15 -7.08 -4.65 3.21
CA LEU A 15 -6.11 -3.65 3.69
C LEU A 15 -6.76 -2.43 4.35
N LEU A 16 -7.91 -1.96 3.86
CA LEU A 16 -8.45 -0.64 4.20
C LEU A 16 -9.72 -0.68 5.07
N TYR A 17 -10.40 -1.82 5.16
CA TYR A 17 -11.65 -1.88 5.92
C TYR A 17 -11.44 -1.84 7.44
N ARG A 18 -10.43 -2.56 7.94
CA ARG A 18 -10.18 -2.77 9.38
C ARG A 18 -9.01 -1.98 9.94
N PHE A 19 -8.12 -1.50 9.07
CA PHE A 19 -6.85 -0.93 9.46
C PHE A 19 -6.69 0.48 8.91
N ASP A 20 -6.37 1.40 9.81
CA ASP A 20 -5.59 2.56 9.49
C ASP A 20 -4.10 2.17 9.44
N TRP A 21 -3.29 2.98 8.77
CA TRP A 21 -1.88 2.69 8.54
C TRP A 21 -1.01 3.81 9.08
N LYS A 22 0.02 3.45 9.85
CA LYS A 22 1.03 4.39 10.34
C LYS A 22 2.41 4.05 9.80
N ILE A 23 3.24 5.07 9.64
CA ILE A 23 4.63 4.90 9.23
C ILE A 23 5.45 4.54 10.49
N PRO A 24 6.26 3.46 10.46
CA PRO A 24 6.89 2.89 11.67
C PRO A 24 7.86 3.85 12.38
N ASP A 25 8.51 4.75 11.65
CA ASP A 25 9.51 5.70 12.18
C ASP A 25 8.92 7.08 12.49
N GLY A 26 7.60 7.27 12.29
CA GLY A 26 6.94 8.55 12.51
C GLY A 26 7.27 9.62 11.47
N SER A 27 7.94 9.26 10.37
CA SER A 27 8.14 10.16 9.23
C SER A 27 6.80 10.61 8.64
N LYS A 28 6.82 11.74 7.95
CA LYS A 28 5.63 12.23 7.26
C LYS A 28 5.42 11.50 5.93
N PRO A 29 4.18 11.38 5.43
CA PRO A 29 3.93 10.73 4.13
C PRO A 29 4.74 11.32 2.98
N GLU A 30 5.02 12.62 3.00
CA GLU A 30 5.79 13.33 1.97
C GLU A 30 7.29 12.98 1.98
N GLU A 31 7.79 12.41 3.08
CA GLU A 31 9.18 11.99 3.24
C GLU A 31 9.41 10.55 2.70
N LEU A 32 8.34 9.84 2.34
CA LEU A 32 8.44 8.50 1.77
C LEU A 32 9.08 8.54 0.39
N ASN A 33 10.06 7.67 0.15
CA ASN A 33 10.62 7.51 -1.19
C ASN A 33 9.55 6.89 -2.13
N MET A 34 9.18 7.64 -3.17
CA MET A 34 8.20 7.25 -4.19
C MET A 34 8.86 6.95 -5.55
N GLU A 35 10.17 6.76 -5.61
CA GLU A 35 10.85 6.33 -6.83
C GLU A 35 10.26 5.01 -7.31
N GLU A 36 10.09 4.90 -8.62
CA GLU A 36 9.59 3.72 -9.29
C GLU A 36 10.72 2.98 -10.01
N ILE A 37 10.54 1.69 -10.19
CA ILE A 37 11.32 0.88 -11.12
C ILE A 37 10.37 0.32 -12.17
N CYS A 38 10.76 0.43 -13.43
CA CYS A 38 9.99 -0.08 -14.55
C CYS A 38 10.83 -1.14 -15.27
N GLN A 39 10.42 -2.40 -15.14
CA GLN A 39 11.00 -3.52 -15.87
C GLN A 39 9.91 -4.18 -16.72
N PHE A 40 9.10 -5.04 -16.09
CA PHE A 40 7.92 -5.69 -16.71
C PHE A 40 6.60 -5.08 -16.21
N VAL A 41 6.62 -4.54 -15.00
CA VAL A 41 5.54 -3.78 -14.37
C VAL A 41 6.15 -2.54 -13.73
N VAL A 42 5.37 -1.46 -13.62
CA VAL A 42 5.75 -0.31 -12.81
C VAL A 42 5.49 -0.65 -11.35
N ALA A 43 6.51 -0.54 -10.51
CA ALA A 43 6.41 -0.79 -9.08
C ALA A 43 7.27 0.21 -8.30
N LYS A 44 6.98 0.39 -7.00
CA LYS A 44 7.87 1.17 -6.13
C LYS A 44 9.25 0.52 -6.07
N LYS A 45 10.29 1.33 -6.28
CA LYS A 45 11.69 0.91 -6.17
C LYS A 45 12.03 0.44 -4.76
N TYR A 46 11.45 1.10 -3.75
CA TYR A 46 11.57 0.72 -2.35
C TYR A 46 10.19 0.30 -1.80
N PRO A 47 10.08 -0.88 -1.15
CA PRO A 47 8.81 -1.33 -0.58
C PRO A 47 8.25 -0.32 0.43
N LEU A 48 6.94 -0.08 0.35
CA LEU A 48 6.23 0.71 1.34
C LEU A 48 6.11 -0.10 2.64
N LYS A 49 6.63 0.44 3.74
CA LYS A 49 6.58 -0.19 5.07
C LYS A 49 5.60 0.56 5.94
N LEU A 50 4.55 -0.11 6.38
CA LEU A 50 3.51 0.45 7.24
C LEU A 50 3.18 -0.53 8.36
N VAL A 51 2.69 0.01 9.48
CA VAL A 51 2.19 -0.77 10.60
C VAL A 51 0.67 -0.61 10.65
N PRO A 52 -0.10 -1.72 10.70
CA PRO A 52 -1.54 -1.65 10.82
C PRO A 52 -1.94 -1.12 12.20
N VAL A 53 -2.95 -0.26 12.23
CA VAL A 53 -3.61 0.27 13.43
C VAL A 53 -5.08 -0.05 13.29
N THR A 54 -5.64 -0.81 14.22
CA THR A 54 -7.05 -1.19 14.17
C THR A 54 -7.94 0.06 14.23
N ARG A 55 -8.82 0.23 13.24
CA ARG A 55 -9.75 1.37 13.15
C ARG A 55 -10.99 1.18 14.04
N PHE A 56 -11.33 -0.08 14.37
CA PHE A 56 -12.50 -0.48 15.15
C PHE A 56 -12.16 -1.51 16.23
#